data_AF-A0A7J7F1Q2-F1
#
_entry.id   AF-A0A7J7F1Q2-F1
#
_cell.length_a   1.000
_cell.length_b   1.000
_cell.length_c   1.000
_cell.angle_alpha   90.00
_cell.angle_beta   90.00
_cell.angle_gamma   90.00
#
_symmetry.space_group_name_H-M   'P 1'
#
loop_
_entity.id
_entity.type
_entity.pdbx_description
1 polymer ?
#
loop_
_entity_poly.entity_id
_entity_poly.type
_entity_poly.pdbx_seq_one_letter_code
_entity_poly.pdbx_strand_id
1 'polypeptide(L)'
;DSTRVPLGENKDYINASYIRIVNSGEEYFYIATQGPLPATTDDFWEMVLENNSNVIVMITRETEGGIIKCHHYWPISMKKPLELKSCHIFLENYQILQYFIIRIFQVVRKSTGTRHSVKHLQFTDWPDHGTPASVDAFIKYIRYVRKSHLTGPLVVHCSAGVGRTGVFLCVDVVFCAIEKNFSVSV
;
A
#
# COMPACT_ATOMS: atom_id res chain seq x y z
N ASP A 1 5.08 17.38 9.84
CA ASP A 1 3.74 17.76 10.36
C ASP A 1 2.74 18.18 9.30
N SER A 2 3.06 19.12 8.42
CA SER A 2 2.10 19.67 7.44
C SER A 2 1.46 18.65 6.49
N THR A 3 2.13 17.54 6.20
CA THR A 3 1.67 16.48 5.29
C THR A 3 1.33 15.17 6.00
N ARG A 4 1.39 15.13 7.34
CA ARG A 4 1.12 13.90 8.08
C ARG A 4 -0.33 13.44 7.86
N VAL A 5 -0.55 12.13 7.84
CA VAL A 5 -1.91 11.59 7.87
C VAL A 5 -2.42 11.60 9.31
N PRO A 6 -3.55 12.25 9.60
CA PRO A 6 -4.20 12.18 10.91
C PRO A 6 -5.03 10.90 11.04
N LEU A 7 -5.20 10.40 12.27
CA LEU A 7 -6.14 9.32 12.59
C LEU A 7 -7.29 9.82 13.46
N GLY A 8 -8.51 9.45 13.11
CA GLY A 8 -9.71 9.73 13.90
C GLY A 8 -10.00 11.22 14.08
N GLU A 9 -11.01 11.51 14.90
CA GLU A 9 -11.41 12.88 15.21
C GLU A 9 -10.35 13.66 16.00
N ASN A 10 -9.58 12.95 16.83
CA ASN A 10 -8.50 13.53 17.65
C ASN A 10 -7.23 13.85 16.85
N LYS A 11 -7.16 13.45 15.57
CA LYS A 11 -6.00 13.62 14.70
C LYS A 11 -4.72 13.02 15.29
N ASP A 12 -4.85 11.81 15.84
CA ASP A 12 -3.75 11.03 16.41
C ASP A 12 -2.66 10.75 15.37
N TYR A 13 -1.51 10.31 15.86
CA TYR A 13 -0.31 10.13 15.04
C TYR A 13 -0.24 8.74 14.42
N ILE A 14 0.09 8.71 13.14
CA ILE A 14 0.66 7.56 12.44
C ILE A 14 1.83 8.04 11.59
N ASN A 15 2.88 7.22 11.46
CA ASN A 15 4.01 7.54 10.60
C ASN A 15 3.66 7.32 9.12
N ALA A 16 2.87 8.25 8.59
CA ALA A 16 2.43 8.28 7.21
C ALA A 16 2.32 9.73 6.73
N SER A 17 2.57 9.95 5.44
CA SER A 17 2.49 11.24 4.78
C SER A 17 1.61 11.17 3.53
N TYR A 18 0.75 12.17 3.36
CA TYR A 18 0.08 12.42 2.10
C TYR A 18 1.09 12.93 1.07
N ILE A 19 1.13 12.27 -0.08
CA ILE A 19 1.93 12.69 -1.23
C ILE A 19 0.97 12.96 -2.39
N ARG A 20 0.98 14.19 -2.90
CA ARG A 20 0.29 14.59 -4.13
C ARG A 20 1.32 14.97 -5.16
N ILE A 21 1.26 14.36 -6.34
CA ILE A 21 2.17 14.66 -7.46
C ILE A 21 1.27 15.10 -8.61
N VAL A 22 1.48 16.32 -9.10
CA VAL A 22 0.81 16.80 -10.32
C VAL A 22 1.76 16.63 -11.48
N ASN A 23 1.37 15.85 -12.48
CA ASN A 23 2.16 15.66 -13.69
C ASN A 23 1.24 15.57 -14.91
N SER A 24 1.60 16.27 -15.99
CA SER A 24 0.85 16.30 -17.25
C SER A 24 -0.66 16.59 -17.09
N GLY A 25 -1.02 17.49 -16.17
CA GLY A 25 -2.41 17.86 -15.91
C GLY A 25 -3.21 16.87 -15.06
N GLU A 26 -2.58 15.79 -14.58
CA GLU A 26 -3.19 14.78 -13.72
C GLU A 26 -2.62 14.88 -12.31
N GLU A 27 -3.47 14.68 -11.30
CA GLU A 27 -3.04 14.57 -9.90
C GLU A 27 -2.98 13.10 -9.48
N TYR A 28 -1.84 12.69 -8.96
CA TYR A 28 -1.62 11.38 -8.36
C TYR A 28 -1.57 11.52 -6.85
N PHE A 29 -2.47 10.82 -6.15
CA PHE A 29 -2.61 10.90 -4.70
C PHE A 29 -2.23 9.59 -4.01
N TYR A 30 -1.31 9.69 -3.05
CA TYR A 30 -0.76 8.56 -2.30
C TYR A 30 -0.73 8.85 -0.81
N ILE A 31 -0.67 7.77 -0.04
CA ILE A 31 -0.18 7.76 1.33
C ILE A 31 1.12 6.97 1.35
N ALA A 32 2.24 7.62 1.61
CA ALA A 32 3.51 6.96 1.87
C ALA A 32 3.63 6.68 3.37
N THR A 33 3.84 5.43 3.77
CA THR A 33 3.88 5.04 5.18
C THR A 33 4.96 4.00 5.45
N GLN A 34 5.39 3.88 6.71
CA GLN A 34 6.27 2.79 7.14
C GLN A 34 5.55 1.43 7.09
N GLY A 35 6.31 0.35 7.12
CA GLY A 35 5.78 -0.98 7.40
C GLY A 35 5.11 -1.00 8.78
N PRO A 36 3.87 -1.51 8.91
CA PRO A 36 3.22 -1.60 10.20
C PRO A 36 4.05 -2.37 11.23
N LEU A 37 3.97 -1.91 12.48
CA LEU A 37 4.47 -2.60 13.66
C LEU A 37 3.32 -3.35 14.34
N PRO A 38 3.59 -4.33 15.23
CA PRO A 38 2.53 -5.00 15.98
C PRO A 38 1.59 -4.01 16.68
N ALA A 39 2.16 -2.98 17.32
CA ALA A 39 1.40 -1.97 18.05
C ALA A 39 0.63 -0.96 17.16
N THR A 40 0.94 -0.87 15.87
CA THR A 40 0.33 0.12 14.95
C THR A 40 -0.53 -0.55 13.88
N THR A 41 -0.94 -1.81 14.09
CA THR A 41 -1.75 -2.56 13.12
C THR A 41 -3.17 -1.99 13.04
N ASP A 42 -3.78 -1.70 14.18
CA ASP A 42 -5.07 -1.02 14.26
C ASP A 42 -5.03 0.34 13.53
N ASP A 43 -4.05 1.17 13.89
CA ASP A 43 -3.82 2.51 13.33
C ASP A 43 -3.69 2.48 11.80
N PHE A 44 -2.95 1.51 11.26
CA PHE A 44 -2.76 1.35 9.82
C PHE A 44 -4.08 1.04 9.10
N TRP A 45 -4.91 0.16 9.65
CA TRP A 45 -6.18 -0.18 9.02
C TRP A 45 -7.26 0.88 9.20
N GLU A 46 -7.21 1.62 10.31
CA GLU A 46 -8.01 2.82 10.50
C GLU A 46 -7.67 3.86 9.43
N MET A 47 -6.38 4.14 9.21
CA MET A 47 -5.90 5.01 8.13
C MET A 47 -6.45 4.61 6.76
N VAL A 48 -6.38 3.31 6.42
CA VAL A 48 -6.87 2.77 5.14
C VAL A 48 -8.37 3.02 4.97
N LEU A 49 -9.16 2.79 6.02
CA LEU A 49 -10.61 2.97 6.01
C LEU A 49 -11.01 4.45 5.94
N GLU A 50 -10.43 5.30 6.78
CA GLU A 50 -10.76 6.74 6.82
C GLU A 50 -10.42 7.45 5.52
N ASN A 51 -9.39 7.00 4.83
CA ASN A 51 -9.00 7.54 3.52
C ASN A 51 -9.71 6.84 2.34
N ASN A 52 -10.64 5.92 2.60
CA ASN A 52 -11.36 5.16 1.58
C ASN A 52 -10.43 4.51 0.54
N SER A 53 -9.25 4.06 0.98
CA SER A 53 -8.20 3.52 0.11
C SER A 53 -8.53 2.08 -0.26
N ASN A 54 -8.67 1.77 -1.55
CA ASN A 54 -8.99 0.40 -1.98
C ASN A 54 -7.78 -0.43 -2.41
N VAL A 55 -6.57 0.16 -2.42
CA VAL A 55 -5.34 -0.54 -2.79
C VAL A 55 -4.21 -0.23 -1.81
N ILE A 56 -3.56 -1.30 -1.36
CA ILE A 56 -2.31 -1.26 -0.60
C ILE A 56 -1.19 -1.84 -1.48
N VAL A 57 -0.13 -1.07 -1.65
CA VAL A 57 1.07 -1.38 -2.40
C VAL A 57 2.19 -1.65 -1.38
N MET A 58 2.52 -2.93 -1.20
CA MET A 58 3.58 -3.38 -0.29
C MET A 58 4.83 -3.75 -1.09
N ILE A 59 5.93 -3.03 -0.89
CA ILE A 59 7.17 -3.19 -1.67
C ILE A 59 8.30 -3.65 -0.75
N THR A 60 8.01 -4.69 0.04
CA THR A 60 8.96 -5.33 0.96
C THR A 60 8.48 -6.73 1.28
N ARG A 61 9.41 -7.61 1.66
CA ARG A 61 9.07 -8.81 2.42
C ARG A 61 8.88 -8.45 3.90
N GLU A 62 8.23 -9.34 4.64
CA GLU A 62 8.12 -9.22 6.11
C GLU A 62 9.50 -9.29 6.77
N THR A 63 10.36 -10.19 6.26
CA THR A 63 11.74 -10.39 6.71
C THR A 63 12.69 -10.44 5.52
N GLU A 64 13.83 -9.76 5.62
CA GLU A 64 14.90 -9.72 4.62
C GLU A 64 16.24 -9.92 5.34
N GLY A 65 17.04 -10.91 4.94
CA GLY A 65 18.34 -11.19 5.59
C GLY A 65 18.24 -11.47 7.10
N GLY A 66 17.11 -12.01 7.57
CA GLY A 66 16.83 -12.23 8.99
C GLY A 66 16.36 -10.99 9.76
N ILE A 67 16.30 -9.82 9.11
CA ILE A 67 15.85 -8.56 9.71
C ILE A 67 14.36 -8.38 9.40
N ILE A 68 13.57 -8.11 10.45
CA ILE A 68 12.15 -7.77 10.31
C ILE A 68 12.04 -6.39 9.65
N LYS A 69 11.31 -6.33 8.53
CA LYS A 69 11.07 -5.11 7.76
C LYS A 69 9.64 -4.60 7.91
N CYS A 70 8.69 -5.51 8.11
CA CYS A 70 7.27 -5.21 8.25
C CYS A 70 6.59 -6.31 9.04
N HIS A 71 5.72 -5.95 9.99
CA HIS A 71 4.88 -6.92 10.68
C HIS A 71 3.82 -7.51 9.74
N HIS A 72 3.35 -8.71 10.05
CA HIS A 72 2.23 -9.36 9.37
C HIS A 72 0.91 -8.73 9.82
N TYR A 73 0.46 -7.68 9.13
CA TYR A 73 -0.70 -6.89 9.55
C TYR A 73 -2.04 -7.37 8.94
N TRP A 74 -2.11 -8.59 8.43
CA TRP A 74 -3.31 -9.13 7.77
C TRP A 74 -3.66 -10.55 8.25
N PRO A 75 -4.84 -11.11 7.90
CA PRO A 75 -5.22 -12.45 8.34
C PRO A 75 -4.29 -13.54 7.79
N ILE A 76 -3.86 -14.44 8.67
CA ILE A 76 -2.97 -15.57 8.32
C ILE A 76 -3.72 -16.64 7.50
N SER A 77 -5.05 -16.70 7.59
CA SER A 77 -5.86 -17.66 6.85
C SER A 77 -7.24 -17.11 6.50
N MET A 78 -7.91 -17.75 5.53
CA MET A 78 -9.29 -17.43 5.16
C MET A 78 -10.33 -17.87 6.21
N LYS A 79 -9.94 -18.66 7.22
CA LYS A 79 -10.88 -19.22 8.21
C LYS A 79 -11.20 -18.26 9.35
N LYS A 80 -10.29 -17.34 9.66
CA LYS A 80 -10.39 -16.45 10.83
C LYS A 80 -10.01 -15.04 10.41
N PRO A 81 -10.84 -14.02 10.69
CA PRO A 81 -10.47 -12.64 10.43
C PRO A 81 -9.33 -12.19 11.35
N LEU A 82 -8.65 -11.13 10.94
CA LEU A 82 -7.86 -10.31 11.84
C LEU A 82 -8.82 -9.39 12.61
N GLU A 83 -8.80 -9.52 13.93
CA GLU A 83 -9.61 -8.78 14.88
C GLU A 83 -8.90 -7.49 15.28
N LEU A 84 -9.46 -6.33 14.90
CA LEU A 84 -8.97 -5.01 15.30
C LEU A 84 -10.01 -4.28 16.16
N LYS A 85 -9.65 -3.15 16.75
CA LYS A 85 -10.55 -2.35 17.61
C LYS A 85 -11.79 -1.87 16.85
N SER A 86 -11.60 -1.30 15.65
CA SER A 86 -12.68 -0.63 14.89
C SER A 86 -13.22 -1.46 13.72
N CYS A 87 -12.52 -2.52 13.31
CA CYS A 87 -12.92 -3.35 12.16
C CYS A 87 -12.50 -4.82 12.29
N HIS A 88 -13.06 -5.65 11.42
CA HIS A 88 -12.62 -7.02 11.16
C HIS A 88 -12.11 -7.10 9.72
N ILE A 89 -11.00 -7.79 9.49
CA ILE A 89 -10.46 -7.98 8.14
C ILE A 89 -10.53 -9.45 7.78
N PHE A 90 -11.20 -9.76 6.69
CA PHE A 90 -11.29 -11.12 6.14
C PHE A 90 -10.40 -11.22 4.92
N LEU A 91 -9.65 -12.33 4.81
CA LEU A 91 -8.98 -12.71 3.58
C LEU A 91 -9.97 -13.47 2.70
N GLU A 92 -10.42 -12.84 1.63
CA GLU A 92 -11.42 -13.42 0.69
C GLU A 92 -10.74 -14.28 -0.38
N ASN A 93 -9.58 -13.85 -0.86
CA ASN A 93 -8.81 -14.57 -1.87
C ASN A 93 -7.34 -14.16 -1.84
N TYR A 94 -6.45 -15.04 -2.31
CA TYR A 94 -5.08 -14.68 -2.60
C TYR A 94 -4.54 -15.44 -3.81
N GLN A 95 -3.59 -14.81 -4.50
CA GLN A 95 -2.86 -15.40 -5.61
C GLN A 95 -1.37 -15.12 -5.43
N ILE A 96 -0.57 -16.18 -5.41
CA ILE A 96 0.89 -16.09 -5.41
C ILE A 96 1.35 -16.14 -6.86
N LEU A 97 1.90 -15.05 -7.37
CA LEU A 97 2.54 -15.00 -8.67
C LEU A 97 4.06 -15.06 -8.50
N GLN A 98 4.78 -15.16 -9.62
CA GLN A 98 6.24 -15.24 -9.63
C GLN A 98 6.91 -14.04 -8.92
N TYR A 99 6.39 -12.82 -9.12
CA TYR A 99 7.06 -11.58 -8.67
C TYR A 99 6.29 -10.80 -7.61
N PHE A 100 4.99 -11.06 -7.46
CA PHE A 100 4.15 -10.39 -6.48
C PHE A 100 3.00 -11.26 -6.02
N ILE A 101 2.48 -10.95 -4.84
CA ILE A 101 1.34 -11.63 -4.23
C ILE A 101 0.17 -10.67 -4.25
N ILE A 102 -1.00 -11.18 -4.64
CA ILE A 102 -2.26 -10.47 -4.61
C ILE A 102 -3.08 -11.04 -3.46
N ARG A 103 -3.62 -10.18 -2.60
CA ARG A 103 -4.61 -10.55 -1.59
C ARG A 103 -5.82 -9.65 -1.74
N ILE A 104 -7.01 -10.22 -1.59
CA ILE A 104 -8.26 -9.47 -1.56
C ILE A 104 -8.78 -9.56 -0.15
N PHE A 105 -8.91 -8.39 0.46
CA PHE A 105 -9.43 -8.24 1.80
C PHE A 105 -10.84 -7.65 1.77
N GLN A 106 -11.71 -8.21 2.61
CA GLN A 106 -12.95 -7.56 3.00
C GLN A 106 -12.76 -6.97 4.39
N VAL A 107 -12.75 -5.65 4.47
CA VAL A 107 -12.73 -4.93 5.75
C VAL A 107 -14.16 -4.61 6.15
N VAL A 108 -14.55 -4.96 7.36
CA VAL A 108 -15.90 -4.73 7.90
C VAL A 108 -15.81 -3.84 9.12
N ARG A 109 -16.38 -2.63 9.06
CA ARG A 109 -16.39 -1.69 10.19
C ARG A 109 -17.35 -2.20 11.28
N LYS A 110 -16.88 -2.31 12.53
CA LYS A 110 -17.69 -2.86 13.63
C LYS A 110 -18.90 -1.98 13.98
N SER A 111 -18.74 -0.66 13.92
CA SER A 111 -19.80 0.29 14.29
C SER A 111 -20.96 0.35 13.30
N THR A 112 -20.69 0.17 12.01
CA THR A 112 -21.71 0.36 10.95
C THR A 112 -22.02 -0.90 10.15
N GLY A 113 -21.20 -1.95 10.27
CA GLY A 113 -21.28 -3.14 9.40
C GLY A 113 -20.87 -2.88 7.95
N THR A 114 -20.42 -1.66 7.62
CA THR A 114 -20.04 -1.29 6.24
C THR A 114 -18.86 -2.12 5.77
N ARG A 115 -18.94 -2.58 4.53
CA ARG A 115 -17.96 -3.44 3.86
C ARG A 115 -17.11 -2.62 2.89
N HIS A 116 -15.80 -2.66 3.05
CA HIS A 116 -14.82 -2.05 2.15
C HIS A 116 -13.89 -3.11 1.57
N SER A 117 -13.78 -3.19 0.24
CA SER A 117 -12.91 -4.16 -0.43
C SER A 117 -11.54 -3.54 -0.70
N VAL A 118 -10.49 -4.17 -0.19
CA VAL A 118 -9.11 -3.69 -0.32
C VAL A 118 -8.26 -4.74 -1.01
N LYS A 119 -7.59 -4.35 -2.10
CA LYS A 119 -6.58 -5.18 -2.75
C LYS A 119 -5.20 -4.87 -2.18
N HIS A 120 -4.54 -5.89 -1.68
CA HIS A 120 -3.17 -5.81 -1.19
C HIS A 120 -2.23 -6.48 -2.20
N LEU A 121 -1.27 -5.71 -2.67
CA LEU A 121 -0.38 -6.08 -3.76
C LEU A 121 1.05 -6.02 -3.24
N GLN A 122 1.60 -7.18 -2.91
CA GLN A 122 2.93 -7.29 -2.33
C GLN A 122 3.96 -7.67 -3.39
N PHE A 123 4.81 -6.73 -3.78
CA PHE A 123 5.97 -7.03 -4.62
C PHE A 123 7.06 -7.69 -3.79
N THR A 124 7.45 -8.90 -4.15
CA THR A 124 8.36 -9.76 -3.35
C THR A 124 9.75 -9.88 -3.95
N ASP A 125 9.97 -9.38 -5.16
CA ASP A 125 11.22 -9.52 -5.92
C ASP A 125 12.06 -8.23 -5.94
N TRP A 126 12.23 -7.65 -4.75
CA TRP A 126 13.10 -6.49 -4.52
C TRP A 126 14.02 -6.77 -3.32
N PRO A 127 15.29 -7.14 -3.55
CA PRO A 127 16.25 -7.44 -2.48
C PRO A 127 16.61 -6.19 -1.67
N ASP A 128 16.99 -6.41 -0.40
CA ASP A 128 17.48 -5.36 0.49
C ASP A 128 18.76 -4.74 -0.10
N HIS A 129 18.83 -3.40 -0.15
CA HIS A 129 19.92 -2.62 -0.77
C HIS A 129 20.12 -2.75 -2.30
N GLY A 130 19.10 -3.15 -3.07
CA GLY A 130 19.18 -3.25 -4.54
C GLY A 130 18.06 -2.54 -5.31
N THR A 131 17.95 -2.85 -6.61
CA THR A 131 16.82 -2.51 -7.51
C THR A 131 15.91 -3.73 -7.70
N PRO A 132 14.70 -3.59 -8.29
CA PRO A 132 13.89 -4.74 -8.68
C PRO A 132 14.72 -5.73 -9.50
N ALA A 133 14.63 -7.03 -9.22
CA ALA A 133 15.43 -8.02 -9.95
C ALA A 133 15.00 -8.17 -11.42
N SER A 134 13.76 -7.77 -11.74
CA SER A 134 13.25 -7.64 -13.11
C SER A 134 12.47 -6.33 -13.29
N VAL A 135 12.94 -5.49 -14.23
CA VAL A 135 12.26 -4.25 -14.62
C VAL A 135 10.89 -4.54 -15.23
N ASP A 136 10.80 -5.55 -16.11
CA ASP A 136 9.54 -5.96 -16.72
C ASP A 136 8.51 -6.43 -15.69
N ALA A 137 8.97 -7.16 -14.66
CA ALA A 137 8.11 -7.58 -13.57
C ALA A 137 7.58 -6.38 -12.78
N PHE A 138 8.44 -5.40 -12.52
CA PHE A 138 8.05 -4.18 -11.81
C PHE A 138 7.06 -3.32 -12.62
N ILE A 139 7.26 -3.20 -13.93
CA ILE A 139 6.31 -2.53 -14.82
C ILE A 139 4.95 -3.26 -14.84
N LYS A 140 4.95 -4.59 -14.96
CA LYS A 140 3.72 -5.40 -14.88
C LYS A 140 2.99 -5.20 -13.56
N TYR A 141 3.74 -5.13 -12.45
CA TYR A 141 3.20 -4.85 -11.12
C TYR A 141 2.56 -3.47 -11.05
N ILE A 142 3.24 -2.40 -11.49
CA ILE A 142 2.70 -1.03 -11.50
C ILE A 142 1.40 -0.96 -12.31
N ARG A 143 1.38 -1.53 -13.53
CA ARG A 143 0.17 -1.60 -14.35
C ARG A 143 -0.98 -2.31 -13.64
N TYR A 144 -0.69 -3.40 -12.92
CA TYR A 144 -1.69 -4.12 -12.14
C TYR A 144 -2.22 -3.30 -10.95
N VAL A 145 -1.34 -2.58 -10.25
CA VAL A 145 -1.71 -1.64 -9.18
C VAL A 145 -2.68 -0.60 -9.72
N ARG A 146 -2.33 0.08 -10.81
CA ARG A 146 -3.15 1.15 -11.40
C ARG A 146 -4.49 0.64 -11.91
N LYS A 147 -4.52 -0.52 -12.57
CA LYS A 147 -5.78 -1.18 -12.98
C LYS A 147 -6.66 -1.57 -11.79
N SER A 148 -6.08 -1.79 -10.61
CA SER A 148 -6.80 -2.18 -9.40
C SER A 148 -7.32 -1.00 -8.58
N HIS A 149 -6.79 0.20 -8.81
CA HIS A 149 -7.12 1.41 -8.07
C HIS A 149 -8.48 1.98 -8.50
N LEU A 150 -9.34 2.27 -7.53
CA LEU A 150 -10.70 2.78 -7.77
C LEU A 150 -11.06 3.94 -6.85
N THR A 151 -10.62 3.93 -5.59
CA THR A 151 -11.02 4.92 -4.59
C THR A 151 -9.87 5.30 -3.66
N GLY A 152 -9.92 6.54 -3.16
CA GLY A 152 -8.97 7.06 -2.18
C GLY A 152 -7.52 7.16 -2.72
N PRO A 153 -6.56 7.52 -1.87
CA PRO A 153 -5.15 7.44 -2.21
C PRO A 153 -4.66 5.98 -2.31
N LEU A 154 -3.62 5.75 -3.10
CA LEU A 154 -2.86 4.50 -3.01
C LEU A 154 -2.05 4.50 -1.71
N VAL A 155 -2.24 3.50 -0.86
CA VAL A 155 -1.39 3.33 0.33
C VAL A 155 -0.13 2.57 -0.08
N VAL A 156 1.02 3.23 -0.06
CA VAL A 156 2.29 2.67 -0.52
C VAL A 156 3.26 2.60 0.64
N HIS A 157 3.79 1.40 0.90
CA HIS A 157 4.75 1.21 1.97
C HIS A 157 5.86 0.21 1.61
N CYS A 158 6.98 0.35 2.31
CA CYS A 158 8.04 -0.64 2.35
C CYS A 158 8.36 -0.94 3.83
N SER A 159 9.62 -0.79 4.25
CA SER A 159 9.99 -0.86 5.68
C SER A 159 9.94 0.53 6.32
N ALA A 160 10.76 1.47 5.86
CA ALA A 160 10.78 2.85 6.38
C ALA A 160 9.78 3.79 5.67
N GLY A 161 9.16 3.35 4.58
CA GLY A 161 8.19 4.17 3.83
C GLY A 161 8.80 5.23 2.90
N VAL A 162 10.12 5.18 2.67
CA VAL A 162 10.84 6.21 1.87
C VAL A 162 11.51 5.67 0.62
N GLY A 163 12.45 4.71 0.72
CA GLY A 163 13.30 4.31 -0.41
C GLY A 163 12.52 3.63 -1.56
N ARG A 164 12.10 2.38 -1.35
CA ARG A 164 11.33 1.60 -2.35
C ARG A 164 9.98 2.24 -2.66
N THR A 165 9.36 2.85 -1.65
CA THR A 165 8.13 3.64 -1.77
C THR A 165 8.31 4.80 -2.75
N GLY A 166 9.35 5.62 -2.57
CA GLY A 166 9.64 6.78 -3.42
C GLY A 166 9.96 6.39 -4.86
N VAL A 167 10.73 5.31 -5.05
CA VAL A 167 11.00 4.78 -6.40
C VAL A 167 9.70 4.34 -7.07
N PHE A 168 8.80 3.63 -6.36
CA PHE A 168 7.51 3.26 -6.93
C PHE A 168 6.66 4.48 -7.32
N LEU A 169 6.53 5.46 -6.44
CA LEU A 169 5.80 6.71 -6.73
C LEU A 169 6.35 7.40 -7.98
N CYS A 170 7.68 7.53 -8.06
CA CYS A 170 8.35 8.15 -9.20
C CYS A 170 8.09 7.38 -10.50
N VAL A 171 8.36 6.07 -10.51
CA VAL A 171 8.22 5.25 -11.71
C VAL A 171 6.76 5.22 -12.17
N ASP A 172 5.81 5.12 -11.25
CA ASP A 172 4.39 5.11 -11.59
C ASP A 172 3.94 6.41 -12.28
N VAL A 173 4.29 7.58 -11.74
CA VAL A 173 3.95 8.89 -12.34
C VAL A 173 4.62 9.06 -13.70
N VAL A 174 5.91 8.71 -13.80
CA VAL A 174 6.67 8.78 -15.05
C VAL A 174 6.05 7.87 -16.11
N PHE A 175 5.69 6.65 -15.71
CA PHE A 175 5.16 5.66 -16.63
C PHE A 175 3.79 6.06 -17.17
N CYS A 176 2.91 6.60 -16.32
CA CYS A 176 1.64 7.14 -16.79
C CYS A 176 1.81 8.33 -17.75
N ALA A 177 2.83 9.16 -17.57
CA ALA A 177 3.13 10.25 -18.51
C ALA A 177 3.63 9.71 -19.86
N ILE A 178 4.51 8.70 -19.85
CA ILE A 178 5.01 8.04 -21.06
C ILE A 178 3.87 7.36 -21.82
N GLU A 179 2.99 6.62 -21.14
CA GLU A 179 1.84 5.97 -21.78
C GLU A 179 0.87 6.97 -22.44
N LYS A 180 0.91 8.24 -22.02
CA LYS A 180 0.15 9.35 -22.60
C LYS A 180 0.97 10.23 -23.56
N ASN A 181 2.20 9.83 -23.91
CA ASN A 181 3.14 10.57 -24.78
C ASN A 181 3.53 11.97 -24.27
N PHE A 182 3.57 12.18 -22.95
CA PHE A 182 4.09 13.41 -22.36
C PHE A 182 5.60 13.35 -22.12
N SER A 183 6.25 14.52 -22.18
CA SER A 183 7.65 14.67 -21.80
C SER A 183 7.84 14.45 -20.29
N VAL A 184 8.95 13.81 -19.92
CA VAL A 184 9.27 13.50 -18.52
C VAL A 184 10.59 14.17 -18.12
N SER A 185 10.60 14.81 -16.95
CA SER A 185 11.83 15.15 -16.23
C SER A 185 11.80 14.39 -14.90
N VAL A 186 12.81 13.56 -14.66
CA VAL A 186 12.99 12.79 -13.42
C VAL A 186 13.88 13.55 -12.46
#